data_AF-A0AAW0UCD6-F1
#
_entry.id   AF-A0AAW0UCD6-F1
#
_cell.length_a   1.000
_cell.length_b   1.000
_cell.length_c   1.000
_cell.angle_alpha   90.00
_cell.angle_beta   90.00
_cell.angle_gamma   90.00
#
_symmetry.space_group_name_H-M   'P 1'
#
loop_
_entity.id
_entity.type
_entity.pdbx_description
1 polymer ?
#
loop_
_entity_poly.entity_id
_entity_poly.type
_entity_poly.pdbx_seq_one_letter_code
_entity_poly.pdbx_strand_id
1 'polypeptide(L)'
;MEDERWPGGQEWRNQTVPPDSTTTQIQDLVSNTNYTVLIAGRTGKGVGASTTVYIYIRATLEPELHRNTELAVISVVSFLVIVTCVVAVLLCLRILRLRNNSPSVFQGGPGSHDDGIVADSLFDPSAK
;
A
#
# COMPACT_ATOMS: atom_id res chain seq x y z
N MET A 1 59.92 5.66 -18.66
CA MET A 1 58.70 6.24 -18.06
C MET A 1 57.68 6.16 -19.18
N GLU A 2 57.09 4.98 -19.34
CA GLU A 2 56.25 4.64 -20.49
C GLU A 2 54.80 4.71 -20.00
N ASP A 3 54.03 5.60 -20.61
CA ASP A 3 52.61 5.78 -20.36
C ASP A 3 51.87 4.49 -20.76
N GLU A 4 51.41 3.71 -19.78
CA GLU A 4 50.50 2.57 -19.98
C GLU A 4 49.11 3.07 -20.39
N ARG A 5 49.03 3.61 -21.60
CA ARG A 5 47.78 3.95 -22.28
C ARG A 5 47.17 2.67 -22.82
N TRP A 6 46.35 2.01 -22.00
CA TRP A 6 45.56 0.84 -22.41
C TRP A 6 44.66 1.15 -23.62
N PRO A 7 44.41 0.18 -24.52
CA PRO A 7 43.74 0.41 -25.80
C PRO A 7 42.24 0.63 -25.59
N GLY A 8 41.87 1.89 -25.50
CA GLY A 8 40.51 2.37 -25.33
C GLY A 8 40.63 3.69 -24.60
N GLY A 9 40.47 4.82 -25.30
CA GLY A 9 40.71 6.19 -24.81
C GLY A 9 39.77 6.66 -23.69
N GLN A 10 39.42 5.76 -22.78
CA GLN A 10 38.59 5.96 -21.62
C GLN A 10 39.51 6.31 -20.44
N GLU A 11 39.23 7.44 -19.80
CA GLU A 11 40.02 7.95 -18.68
C GLU A 11 39.76 7.09 -17.43
N TRP A 12 40.83 6.64 -16.78
CA TRP A 12 40.74 5.87 -15.54
C TRP A 12 40.48 6.78 -14.34
N ARG A 13 39.41 6.52 -13.59
CA ARG A 13 39.16 7.17 -12.30
C ARG A 13 39.95 6.47 -11.20
N ASN A 14 40.97 7.14 -10.67
CA ASN A 14 41.82 6.60 -9.60
C ASN A 14 41.22 6.82 -8.21
N GLN A 15 41.29 5.79 -7.36
CA GLN A 15 40.93 5.86 -5.94
C GLN A 15 42.03 5.19 -5.11
N THR A 16 42.58 5.91 -4.13
CA THR A 16 43.59 5.37 -3.20
C THR A 16 42.95 5.14 -1.84
N VAL A 17 43.27 4.00 -1.24
CA VAL A 17 42.77 3.60 0.07
C VAL A 17 43.93 3.50 1.07
N PRO A 18 43.68 3.68 2.38
CA PRO A 18 44.68 3.43 3.41
C PRO A 18 45.21 1.98 3.36
N PRO A 19 46.46 1.72 3.79
CA PRO A 19 47.07 0.39 3.71
C PRO A 19 46.33 -0.68 4.54
N ASP A 20 45.65 -0.27 5.61
CA ASP A 20 44.92 -1.18 6.50
C ASP A 20 43.47 -1.44 6.03
N SER A 21 43.05 -0.78 4.94
CA SER A 21 41.70 -0.89 4.41
C SER A 21 41.59 -2.06 3.44
N THR A 22 40.64 -2.95 3.69
CA THR A 22 40.31 -4.07 2.79
C THR A 22 39.09 -3.80 1.92
N THR A 23 38.39 -2.68 2.15
CA THR A 23 37.12 -2.36 1.49
C THR A 23 37.03 -0.88 1.14
N THR A 24 36.39 -0.58 0.01
CA THR A 24 36.10 0.79 -0.39
C THR A 24 34.80 0.86 -1.18
N GLN A 25 34.20 2.04 -1.23
CA GLN A 25 32.97 2.29 -1.97
C GLN A 25 33.27 3.14 -3.20
N ILE A 26 32.73 2.71 -4.34
CA ILE A 26 32.72 3.46 -5.59
C ILE A 26 31.28 3.93 -5.82
N GLN A 27 31.09 5.24 -5.89
CA GLN A 27 29.78 5.88 -6.04
C GLN A 27 29.66 6.57 -7.42
N ASP A 28 28.45 7.00 -7.74
CA ASP A 28 28.10 7.70 -8.98
C ASP A 28 28.36 6.86 -10.25
N LEU A 29 28.18 5.54 -10.13
CA LEU A 29 28.23 4.64 -11.28
C LEU A 29 26.92 4.73 -12.07
N VAL A 30 27.05 4.82 -13.38
CA VAL A 30 25.93 4.86 -14.31
C VAL A 30 25.30 3.47 -14.35
N SER A 31 23.97 3.42 -14.22
CA SER A 31 23.23 2.17 -14.34
C SER A 31 23.31 1.61 -15.76
N ASN A 32 23.17 0.28 -15.89
CA ASN A 32 23.24 -0.46 -17.14
C ASN A 32 24.57 -0.24 -17.89
N THR A 33 25.67 -0.11 -17.13
CA THR A 33 27.01 0.15 -17.66
C THR A 33 27.99 -0.91 -17.18
N ASN A 34 28.87 -1.35 -18.09
CA ASN A 34 29.99 -2.25 -17.79
C ASN A 34 31.18 -1.43 -17.31
N TYR A 35 31.75 -1.83 -16.18
CA TYR A 35 32.94 -1.23 -15.60
C TYR A 35 34.07 -2.25 -15.52
N THR A 36 35.28 -1.78 -15.78
CA THR A 36 36.51 -2.51 -15.49
C THR A 36 37.17 -1.85 -14.28
N VAL A 37 37.52 -2.64 -13.28
CA VAL A 37 38.19 -2.18 -12.07
C VAL A 37 39.57 -2.83 -12.01
N LEU A 38 40.61 -2.00 -11.83
CA LEU A 38 41.98 -2.45 -11.61
C LEU A 38 42.35 -2.17 -10.15
N ILE A 39 42.89 -3.19 -9.49
CA ILE A 39 43.32 -3.11 -8.08
C ILE A 39 44.81 -3.44 -8.03
N ALA A 40 45.62 -2.52 -7.51
CA ALA A 40 47.06 -2.73 -7.36
C ALA A 40 47.55 -2.18 -6.02
N GLY A 41 48.51 -2.87 -5.41
CA GLY A 41 49.19 -2.39 -4.21
C GLY A 41 50.27 -1.37 -4.58
N ARG A 42 50.28 -0.20 -3.93
CA ARG A 42 51.33 0.81 -4.10
C ARG A 42 52.18 0.90 -2.85
N THR A 43 53.50 0.82 -3.02
CA THR A 43 54.48 0.96 -1.95
C THR A 43 55.47 2.08 -2.27
N GLY A 44 56.33 2.44 -1.32
CA GLY A 44 57.45 3.35 -1.57
C GLY A 44 58.48 2.83 -2.58
N LYS A 45 58.40 1.56 -2.99
CA LYS A 45 59.27 0.94 -4.01
C LYS A 45 58.62 0.89 -5.40
N GLY A 46 57.33 1.21 -5.52
CA GLY A 46 56.59 1.16 -6.77
C GLY A 46 55.21 0.54 -6.63
N VAL A 47 54.58 0.27 -7.79
CA VAL A 47 53.29 -0.41 -7.91
C VAL A 47 53.54 -1.90 -8.11
N GLY A 48 52.85 -2.74 -7.32
CA GLY A 48 52.89 -4.19 -7.45
C GLY A 48 51.99 -4.70 -8.58
N ALA A 49 51.80 -6.01 -8.64
CA ALA A 49 50.89 -6.62 -9.61
C ALA A 49 49.45 -6.09 -9.44
N SER A 50 48.76 -5.93 -10.57
CA SER A 50 47.36 -5.52 -10.62
C SER A 50 46.42 -6.68 -10.85
N THR A 51 45.25 -6.66 -10.22
CA THR A 51 44.13 -7.57 -10.46
C THR A 51 43.02 -6.84 -11.21
N THR A 52 42.50 -7.44 -12.27
CA THR A 52 41.40 -6.89 -13.08
C THR A 52 40.08 -7.57 -12.73
N VAL A 53 39.04 -6.77 -12.50
CA VAL A 53 37.66 -7.21 -12.21
C VAL A 53 36.70 -6.55 -13.19
N TYR A 54 35.74 -7.31 -13.70
CA TYR A 54 34.68 -6.81 -14.57
C TYR A 54 33.34 -6.80 -13.82
N ILE A 55 32.69 -5.65 -13.76
CA ILE A 55 31.45 -5.45 -13.00
C ILE A 55 30.40 -4.85 -13.93
N TYR A 56 29.18 -5.41 -13.90
CA TYR A 56 28.03 -4.83 -14.59
C TYR A 56 27.04 -4.28 -13.57
N ILE A 57 26.81 -2.97 -13.60
CA ILE A 57 25.82 -2.32 -12.74
C ILE A 57 24.45 -2.38 -13.41
N ARG A 58 23.48 -3.01 -12.76
CA ARG A 58 22.09 -3.02 -13.21
C ARG A 58 21.33 -1.88 -12.54
N ALA A 59 20.43 -1.23 -13.28
CA ALA A 59 19.44 -0.36 -12.68
C ALA A 59 18.56 -1.21 -11.75
N THR A 60 18.62 -0.98 -10.44
CA THR A 60 17.57 -1.43 -9.53
C THR A 60 16.39 -0.50 -9.74
N LEU A 61 15.43 -0.96 -10.54
CA LEU A 61 14.09 -0.40 -10.51
C LEU A 61 13.56 -0.69 -9.10
N GLU A 62 13.60 0.28 -8.20
CA GLU A 62 12.77 0.19 -7.00
C GLU A 62 11.32 0.01 -7.47
N PRO A 63 10.57 -0.95 -6.91
CA PRO A 63 9.16 -1.05 -7.20
C PRO A 63 8.45 0.14 -6.54
N GLU A 64 8.33 1.25 -7.28
CA GLU A 64 7.34 2.33 -7.09
C GLU A 64 5.89 1.79 -6.98
N LEU A 65 5.70 0.48 -7.17
CA LEU A 65 4.46 -0.24 -6.95
C LEU A 65 3.95 -0.15 -5.50
N HIS A 66 4.82 -0.05 -4.48
CA HIS A 66 4.35 -0.02 -3.09
C HIS A 66 3.61 1.28 -2.74
N ARG A 67 4.13 2.42 -3.19
CA ARG A 67 3.56 3.74 -2.88
C ARG A 67 2.19 3.96 -3.53
N ASN A 68 2.00 3.44 -4.75
CA ASN A 68 0.73 3.57 -5.46
C ASN A 68 -0.35 2.62 -4.92
N THR A 69 0.03 1.45 -4.39
CA THR A 69 -0.92 0.52 -3.76
C THR A 69 -1.49 1.07 -2.45
N GLU A 70 -0.68 1.74 -1.62
CA GLU A 70 -1.17 2.29 -0.35
C GLU A 70 -2.17 3.44 -0.57
N LEU A 71 -1.88 4.34 -1.52
CA LEU A 71 -2.77 5.45 -1.85
C LEU A 71 -4.10 4.97 -2.46
N ALA A 72 -4.06 3.94 -3.30
CA ALA A 72 -5.26 3.33 -3.87
C ALA A 72 -6.15 2.71 -2.79
N VAL A 73 -5.56 2.00 -1.83
CA VAL A 73 -6.30 1.39 -0.71
C VAL A 73 -6.95 2.45 0.17
N ILE A 74 -6.22 3.51 0.54
CA ILE A 74 -6.75 4.62 1.36
C ILE A 74 -7.92 5.30 0.64
N SER A 75 -7.80 5.53 -0.67
CA SER A 75 -8.86 6.12 -1.50
C SER A 75 -10.12 5.27 -1.48
N VAL A 76 -10.02 3.97 -1.78
CA VAL A 76 -11.18 3.05 -1.84
C VAL A 76 -11.90 2.96 -0.49
N VAL A 77 -11.15 2.86 0.62
CA VAL A 77 -11.73 2.82 1.97
C VAL A 77 -12.44 4.12 2.30
N SER A 78 -11.85 5.27 1.97
CA SER A 78 -12.45 6.59 2.19
C SER A 78 -13.78 6.74 1.44
N PHE A 79 -13.83 6.35 0.16
CA PHE A 79 -15.06 6.39 -0.63
C PHE A 79 -16.17 5.51 -0.05
N LEU A 80 -15.84 4.29 0.41
CA LEU A 80 -16.82 3.38 1.02
C LEU A 80 -17.44 3.96 2.30
N VAL A 81 -16.63 4.60 3.15
CA VAL A 81 -17.09 5.26 4.38
C VAL A 81 -18.02 6.44 4.04
N ILE A 82 -17.66 7.26 3.08
CA ILE A 82 -18.50 8.40 2.66
C ILE A 82 -19.85 7.91 2.13
N VAL A 83 -19.85 6.90 1.25
CA VAL A 83 -21.09 6.34 0.69
C VAL A 83 -22.00 5.77 1.78
N THR A 84 -21.44 5.02 2.73
CA THR A 84 -22.23 4.47 3.85
C THR A 84 -22.79 5.56 4.75
N CYS A 85 -22.02 6.60 5.07
CA CYS A 85 -22.50 7.75 5.83
C CYS A 85 -23.65 8.48 5.11
N VAL A 86 -23.51 8.73 3.80
CA VAL A 86 -24.55 9.41 3.00
C VAL A 86 -25.85 8.60 2.98
N VAL A 87 -25.77 7.28 2.74
CA VAL A 87 -26.93 6.40 2.76
C VAL A 87 -27.62 6.42 4.13
N ALA A 88 -26.85 6.32 5.22
CA ALA A 88 -27.39 6.37 6.58
C ALA A 88 -28.13 7.70 6.85
N VAL A 89 -27.53 8.84 6.47
CA VAL A 89 -28.16 10.16 6.63
C VAL A 89 -29.45 10.26 5.82
N LEU A 90 -29.47 9.80 4.57
CA LEU A 90 -30.67 9.82 3.73
C LEU A 90 -31.79 8.95 4.32
N LEU A 91 -31.45 7.78 4.87
CA LEU A 91 -32.41 6.91 5.56
C LEU A 91 -32.96 7.58 6.83
N CYS A 92 -32.11 8.19 7.67
CA CYS A 92 -32.55 8.93 8.85
C CYS A 92 -33.48 10.09 8.48
N LEU A 93 -33.16 10.85 7.43
CA LEU A 93 -34.00 11.95 6.95
C LEU A 93 -35.35 11.45 6.42
N ARG A 94 -35.37 10.33 5.69
CA ARG A 94 -36.62 9.70 5.23
C ARG A 94 -37.50 9.28 6.39
N ILE A 95 -36.93 8.62 7.40
CA ILE A 95 -37.67 8.18 8.59
C ILE A 95 -38.19 9.39 9.38
N LEU A 96 -37.37 10.43 9.56
CA LEU A 96 -37.80 11.67 10.23
C LEU A 96 -38.94 12.37 9.48
N ARG A 97 -38.87 12.44 8.15
CA ARG A 97 -39.96 13.02 7.33
C ARG A 97 -41.25 12.20 7.44
N LEU A 98 -41.16 10.87 7.43
CA LEU A 98 -42.33 9.99 7.64
C LEU A 98 -42.94 10.20 9.03
N ARG A 99 -42.11 10.39 10.06
CA ARG A 99 -42.56 10.67 11.43
C ARG A 99 -43.25 12.04 11.54
N ASN A 100 -42.69 13.08 10.93
CA ASN A 100 -43.27 14.43 10.96
C ASN A 100 -44.56 14.57 10.15
N ASN A 101 -44.72 13.77 9.08
CA ASN A 101 -45.91 13.80 8.23
C ASN A 101 -47.02 12.84 8.71
N SER A 102 -46.86 12.19 9.87
CA SER A 102 -47.95 11.45 10.51
C SER A 102 -48.91 12.46 11.13
N PRO A 103 -50.16 12.60 10.65
CA PRO A 103 -51.11 13.53 11.26
C PRO A 103 -51.36 13.11 12.70
N SER A 104 -51.28 14.07 13.64
CA SER A 104 -51.77 13.89 14.99
C SER A 104 -53.28 13.66 14.94
N VAL A 105 -53.71 12.40 15.00
CA VAL A 105 -55.10 12.08 15.31
C VAL A 105 -55.32 12.41 16.78
N PHE A 106 -55.67 13.66 17.02
CA PHE A 106 -56.32 14.10 18.24
C PHE A 106 -57.76 13.58 18.17
N GLN A 107 -58.05 12.47 18.84
CA GLN A 107 -59.44 12.08 19.10
C GLN A 107 -59.53 11.67 20.56
N GLY A 108 -60.22 12.52 21.32
CA GLY A 108 -60.52 12.30 22.74
C GLY A 108 -61.37 11.05 22.95
N GLY A 109 -61.29 10.50 24.16
CA GLY A 109 -62.24 9.48 24.65
C GLY A 109 -63.67 10.04 24.80
N PRO A 110 -64.62 9.34 25.47
CA PRO A 110 -64.50 8.11 26.27
C PRO A 110 -65.56 7.02 25.91
N GLY A 111 -65.47 5.82 26.53
CA GLY A 111 -66.66 4.99 26.80
C GLY A 111 -66.66 3.52 26.34
N SER A 112 -66.50 2.61 27.31
CA SER A 112 -67.38 1.46 27.58
C SER A 112 -67.90 0.57 26.44
N HIS A 113 -67.39 -0.66 26.34
CA HIS A 113 -68.19 -1.89 26.48
C HIS A 113 -67.27 -3.13 26.60
N ASP A 114 -67.31 -3.77 27.77
CA ASP A 114 -67.14 -5.22 27.89
C ASP A 114 -68.24 -5.90 27.07
N ASP A 115 -67.90 -7.01 26.39
CA ASP A 115 -68.75 -8.13 25.93
C ASP A 115 -67.81 -9.02 25.08
N GLY A 116 -67.23 -10.13 25.57
CA GLY A 116 -67.96 -11.29 26.05
C GLY A 116 -68.40 -12.19 24.89
N ILE A 117 -67.48 -12.87 24.17
CA ILE A 117 -67.76 -14.01 23.27
C ILE A 117 -66.62 -15.03 23.45
N VAL A 118 -66.77 -15.96 24.40
CA VAL A 118 -67.28 -17.34 24.26
C VAL A 118 -66.46 -18.18 23.28
N ALA A 119 -65.44 -18.85 23.83
CA ALA A 119 -64.96 -20.11 23.29
C ALA A 119 -65.94 -21.20 23.75
N ASP A 120 -66.67 -21.83 22.84
CA ASP A 120 -67.09 -23.21 23.09
C ASP A 120 -67.52 -24.01 21.86
N SER A 121 -67.19 -25.30 21.95
CA SER A 121 -67.68 -26.44 21.18
C SER A 121 -67.25 -26.61 19.71
N LEU A 122 -66.40 -27.61 19.47
CA LEU A 122 -66.90 -28.88 18.90
C LEU A 122 -65.85 -29.99 19.01
N PHE A 123 -66.12 -30.86 19.99
CA PHE A 123 -65.67 -32.24 20.11
C PHE A 123 -66.13 -33.03 18.87
N ASP A 124 -65.28 -33.88 18.29
CA ASP A 124 -65.74 -35.13 17.67
C ASP A 124 -64.75 -36.27 17.98
N PRO A 125 -65.14 -37.25 18.81
CA PRO A 125 -64.33 -38.41 19.16
C PRO A 125 -64.73 -39.64 18.34
N SER A 126 -63.73 -40.33 17.78
CA SER A 126 -63.74 -41.78 17.50
C SER A 126 -64.83 -42.33 16.55
N ALA A 127 -64.42 -42.72 15.34
CA ALA A 127 -65.11 -43.73 14.55
C ALA A 127 -64.10 -44.76 14.00
N LYS A 128 -64.08 -45.91 14.68
CA LYS A 128 -63.73 -47.29 14.25
C LYS A 128 -62.53 -47.54 13.34
#